data_AF-A0A3D5ZI80-F1
#
_entry.id   AF-A0A3D5ZI80-F1
#
_cell.length_a   1.000
_cell.length_b   1.000
_cell.length_c   1.000
_cell.angle_alpha   90.00
_cell.angle_beta   90.00
_cell.angle_gamma   90.00
#
_symmetry.space_group_name_H-M   'P 1'
#
loop_
_entity.id
_entity.type
_entity.pdbx_description
1 polymer ?
#
loop_
_entity_poly.entity_id
_entity_poly.type
_entity_poly.pdbx_seq_one_letter_code
_entity_poly.pdbx_strand_id
1 'polypeptide(L)'
;ITAIVILVLGLLVWVMVRYNRKANPNPSRTSHNTFVEVVWTVVPILILVVVAIPSLRLLYFQDRIPEADLTVKTIGYQWYWG
;
A
#
# COMPACT_ATOMS: atom_id res chain seq x y z
N ILE A 1 1.81 -0.09 4.00
CA ILE A 1 1.45 1.33 3.72
C ILE A 1 2.37 2.29 4.47
N THR A 2 2.55 2.17 5.80
CA THR A 2 3.39 3.07 6.61
C THR A 2 4.81 3.29 6.06
N ALA A 3 5.49 2.21 5.63
CA ALA A 3 6.83 2.33 5.04
C ALA A 3 6.87 3.19 3.76
N ILE A 4 5.85 3.05 2.89
CA ILE A 4 5.72 3.84 1.65
C ILE A 4 5.51 5.31 2.01
N VAL A 5 4.66 5.60 2.99
CA VAL A 5 4.38 6.96 3.46
C VAL A 5 5.65 7.62 4.01
N ILE A 6 6.40 6.91 4.85
CA ILE A 6 7.67 7.42 5.41
C ILE A 6 8.69 7.69 4.30
N LEU A 7 8.80 6.79 3.31
CA LEU A 7 9.69 6.96 2.16
C LEU A 7 9.33 8.20 1.34
N VAL A 8 8.05 8.37 1.00
CA VAL A 8 7.58 9.54 0.24
C VAL A 8 7.80 10.83 1.03
N LEU A 9 7.45 10.84 2.32
CA LEU A 9 7.65 12.00 3.18
C LEU A 9 9.14 12.38 3.27
N GLY A 10 10.01 11.39 3.49
CA GLY A 10 11.46 11.61 3.54
C GLY A 10 12.02 12.18 2.23
N LEU A 11 11.59 11.65 1.07
CA LEU A 11 11.98 12.16 -0.24
C LEU A 11 11.50 13.60 -0.45
N LEU A 12 10.27 13.92 -0.07
CA LEU A 12 9.74 15.29 -0.16
C LEU A 12 10.54 16.27 0.69
N VAL A 13 10.83 15.92 1.94
CA VAL A 13 11.66 16.75 2.83
C VAL A 13 13.06 16.94 2.23
N TRP A 14 13.66 15.87 1.73
CA TRP A 14 14.96 15.94 1.08
C TRP A 14 14.94 16.85 -0.15
N VAL A 15 13.92 16.74 -1.01
CA VAL A 15 13.78 17.60 -2.20
C VAL A 15 13.62 19.07 -1.81
N MET A 16 12.78 19.37 -0.81
CA MET A 16 12.56 20.74 -0.32
C MET A 16 13.85 21.37 0.22
N VAL A 17 14.66 20.62 0.96
CA VAL A 17 15.92 21.13 1.51
C VAL A 17 17.01 21.24 0.44
N ARG A 18 17.14 20.25 -0.45
CA ARG A 18 18.23 20.18 -1.43
C ARG A 18 18.04 21.05 -2.66
N TYR A 19 16.79 21.23 -3.11
CA TYR A 19 16.45 21.89 -4.37
C TYR A 19 15.63 23.19 -4.20
N ASN A 20 15.59 23.79 -3.00
CA ASN A 20 15.03 25.14 -2.85
C ASN A 20 15.85 26.19 -3.63
N ARG A 21 15.24 27.36 -3.88
CA ARG A 21 15.84 28.47 -4.64
C ARG A 21 17.21 28.93 -4.12
N LYS A 22 17.47 28.84 -2.80
CA LYS A 22 18.75 29.22 -2.20
C LYS A 22 19.84 28.18 -2.47
N ALA A 23 19.50 26.89 -2.37
CA ALA A 23 20.43 25.77 -2.52
C ALA A 23 20.62 25.31 -3.97
N ASN A 24 19.65 25.55 -4.85
CA ASN A 24 19.69 25.20 -6.27
C ASN A 24 19.08 26.32 -7.14
N PRO A 25 19.81 27.43 -7.37
CA PRO A 25 19.30 28.59 -8.10
C PRO A 25 19.04 28.32 -9.59
N ASN A 26 19.76 27.36 -10.20
CA ASN A 26 19.59 26.96 -11.60
C ASN A 26 18.89 25.59 -11.67
N PRO A 27 17.59 25.51 -12.02
CA PRO A 27 16.87 24.25 -12.09
C PRO A 27 17.33 23.42 -13.31
N SER A 28 17.31 22.09 -13.15
CA SER A 28 17.50 21.18 -14.29
C SER A 28 16.31 21.25 -15.25
N ARG A 29 16.55 20.93 -16.53
CA ARG A 29 15.53 20.85 -17.60
C ARG A 29 15.25 19.41 -18.04
N THR A 30 15.81 18.42 -17.35
CA THR A 30 15.58 17.00 -17.65
C THR A 30 14.11 16.65 -17.42
N SER A 31 13.42 16.16 -18.45
CA SER A 31 12.00 15.77 -18.39
C SER A 31 11.77 14.27 -18.36
N HIS A 32 12.77 13.46 -18.73
CA HIS A 32 12.63 12.00 -18.83
C HIS A 32 13.80 11.28 -18.18
N ASN A 33 13.47 10.16 -17.53
CA ASN A 33 14.47 9.21 -17.07
C ASN A 33 13.85 7.81 -17.09
N THR A 34 13.97 7.14 -18.24
CA THR A 34 13.39 5.82 -18.50
C THR A 34 13.77 4.78 -17.45
N PHE A 35 15.01 4.83 -16.93
CA PHE A 35 15.44 3.89 -15.90
C PHE A 35 14.64 4.07 -14.61
N VAL A 36 14.48 5.32 -14.15
CA VAL A 36 13.69 5.64 -12.95
C VAL A 36 12.21 5.31 -13.17
N GLU A 37 11.69 5.60 -14.36
CA GLU A 37 10.31 5.29 -14.74
C GLU A 37 10.01 3.79 -14.70
N VAL A 38 10.92 2.96 -15.20
CA VAL A 38 10.80 1.49 -15.13
C VAL A 38 10.84 1.03 -13.68
N VAL A 39 11.79 1.52 -12.88
CA VAL A 39 11.94 1.12 -11.47
C VAL A 39 10.69 1.48 -10.66
N TRP A 40 10.19 2.72 -10.76
CA TRP A 40 9.02 3.14 -9.99
C TRP A 40 7.72 2.48 -10.43
N THR A 41 7.70 1.81 -11.59
CA THR A 41 6.51 1.13 -12.11
C THR A 41 6.54 -0.34 -11.69
N VAL A 42 7.69 -0.99 -11.85
CA VAL A 42 7.86 -2.42 -11.52
C VAL A 42 7.81 -2.63 -10.00
N VAL A 43 8.43 -1.77 -9.20
CA VAL A 43 8.47 -1.95 -7.74
C VAL A 43 7.06 -1.97 -7.10
N PRO A 44 6.15 -1.03 -7.39
CA PRO A 44 4.78 -1.10 -6.87
C PRO A 44 4.02 -2.35 -7.31
N ILE A 45 4.19 -2.79 -8.56
CA ILE A 45 3.55 -4.01 -9.07
C ILE A 45 4.00 -5.22 -8.24
N LEU A 46 5.31 -5.36 -8.01
CA LEU A 46 5.85 -6.46 -7.21
C LEU A 46 5.34 -6.43 -5.77
N ILE A 47 5.27 -5.25 -5.14
CA ILE A 47 4.70 -5.10 -3.79
C ILE A 47 3.26 -5.62 -3.74
N LEU A 48 2.43 -5.27 -4.73
CA LEU A 48 1.05 -5.74 -4.80
C LEU A 48 0.96 -7.25 -4.97
N VAL A 49 1.78 -7.85 -5.85
CA VAL A 49 1.79 -9.30 -6.07
C VAL A 49 2.17 -10.06 -4.78
N VAL A 50 3.20 -9.57 -4.08
CA VAL A 50 3.66 -10.18 -2.81
C VAL A 50 2.57 -10.13 -1.73
N VAL A 51 1.79 -9.05 -1.68
CA VAL A 51 0.65 -8.94 -0.74
C VAL A 51 -0.54 -9.78 -1.19
N ALA A 52 -0.81 -9.86 -2.50
CA ALA A 52 -1.98 -10.53 -3.05
C ALA A 52 -1.95 -12.05 -2.79
N ILE A 53 -0.80 -12.71 -2.96
CA ILE A 53 -0.68 -14.17 -2.83
C ILE A 53 -1.13 -14.69 -1.43
N PRO A 54 -0.57 -14.21 -0.30
CA PRO A 54 -1.01 -14.64 1.02
C PRO A 54 -2.43 -14.14 1.34
N SER A 55 -2.81 -12.95 0.87
CA SER A 55 -4.16 -12.40 1.08
C SER A 55 -5.23 -13.30 0.47
N LEU A 56 -5.03 -13.75 -0.78
CA LEU A 56 -5.96 -14.68 -1.44
C LEU A 56 -6.04 -16.02 -0.72
N ARG A 57 -4.91 -16.57 -0.24
CA ARG A 57 -4.94 -17.79 0.59
C ARG A 57 -5.78 -17.59 1.84
N LEU A 58 -5.56 -16.51 2.57
CA LEU A 58 -6.33 -16.19 3.79
C LEU A 58 -7.82 -16.04 3.49
N LEU A 59 -8.17 -15.36 2.41
CA LEU A 59 -9.55 -15.22 1.95
C LEU A 59 -10.21 -16.59 1.75
N TYR A 60 -9.53 -17.51 1.04
CA TYR A 60 -10.05 -18.87 0.85
C TYR A 60 -10.18 -19.66 2.15
N PHE A 61 -9.31 -19.43 3.13
CA PHE A 61 -9.45 -20.06 4.45
C PHE A 61 -10.61 -19.50 5.26
N GLN A 62 -10.91 -18.21 5.13
CA GLN A 62 -12.04 -17.57 5.81
C GLN A 62 -13.39 -17.95 5.19
N ASP A 63 -13.42 -18.14 3.87
CA ASP A 63 -14.64 -18.50 3.13
C ASP A 63 -15.05 -19.97 3.36
N ARG A 64 -14.09 -20.85 3.66
CA ARG A 64 -14.36 -22.25 4.00
C ARG A 64 -14.91 -22.35 5.43
N ILE A 65 -16.21 -22.64 5.52
CA ILE A 65 -16.86 -22.97 6.80
C ILE A 65 -16.56 -24.44 7.12
N PRO A 66 -15.79 -24.75 8.18
CA PRO A 66 -15.55 -26.12 8.61
C PRO A 66 -16.81 -26.73 9.26
N GLU A 67 -16.80 -28.04 9.51
CA GLU A 67 -17.84 -28.67 10.31
C GLU A 67 -17.87 -28.03 11.71
N ALA A 68 -19.07 -27.66 12.15
CA ALA A 68 -19.28 -26.92 13.39
C ALA A 68 -19.59 -27.88 14.54
N ASP A 69 -18.81 -27.79 15.62
CA ASP A 69 -19.13 -28.47 16.88
C ASP A 69 -20.37 -27.87 17.56
N LEU A 70 -20.61 -26.57 17.33
CA LEU A 70 -21.75 -25.82 17.84
C LEU A 70 -22.25 -24.83 16.78
N THR A 71 -23.56 -24.86 16.52
CA THR A 71 -24.22 -23.92 15.60
C THR A 71 -25.03 -22.90 16.40
N VAL A 72 -24.66 -21.62 16.28
CA VAL A 72 -25.39 -20.49 16.86
C VAL A 72 -26.12 -19.73 15.75
N LYS A 73 -27.42 -19.49 15.95
CA LYS A 73 -28.21 -18.62 15.06
C LYS A 73 -28.38 -17.27 15.74
N THR A 74 -27.83 -16.22 15.13
CA THR A 74 -27.98 -14.84 15.60
C THR A 74 -28.93 -14.07 14.69
N ILE A 75 -29.86 -13.32 15.27
CA ILE A 75 -30.82 -12.43 14.57
C ILE A 75 -30.55 -10.99 15.00
N GLY A 76 -30.36 -10.10 14.02
CA GLY A 76 -30.22 -8.66 14.27
C GLY A 76 -31.58 -7.98 14.41
N TYR A 77 -31.80 -7.32 15.53
CA TYR A 77 -32.93 -6.44 15.79
C TYR A 77 -32.48 -4.98 15.78
N GLN A 78 -33.41 -4.04 15.77
CA GLN A 78 -33.04 -2.64 15.96
C GLN A 78 -32.45 -2.47 17.38
N TRP A 79 -31.16 -2.14 17.42
CA TRP A 79 -30.32 -1.90 18.62
C TRP A 79 -29.97 -3.11 19.49
N TYR A 80 -30.21 -4.36 19.05
CA TYR A 80 -29.68 -5.54 19.75
C TYR A 80 -29.54 -6.77 18.84
N TRP A 81 -28.87 -7.81 19.36
CA TRP A 81 -28.72 -9.11 18.73
C TRP A 81 -29.33 -10.17 19.65
N GLY A 82 -30.12 -11.08 19.08
CA GLY A 82 -30.67 -12.25 19.77
C GLY A 82 -30.26 -13.55 19.11
#